data_AF-A0A010QR74-F1
#
_entry.id   AF-A0A010QR74-F1
#
_cell.length_a   1.000
_cell.length_b   1.000
_cell.length_c   1.000
_cell.angle_alpha   90.00
_cell.angle_beta   90.00
_cell.angle_gamma   90.00
#
_symmetry.space_group_name_H-M   'P 1'
#
loop_
_entity.id
_entity.type
_entity.pdbx_description
1 polymer ?
#
loop_
_entity_poly.entity_id
_entity_poly.type
_entity_poly.pdbx_seq_one_letter_code
_entity_poly.pdbx_strand_id
1 'polypeptide(L)'
;MSSQSSNPPLLDHIVILVPHQVLASLPTWLSTEFTILTGGRHADGLTENKLVIFADGTYLEIISFVAGISREDRLKHKWGPKPDGTIIDWAYSLKDESGFAEIQKRVHAAQSLAVYEDPVPGGRIRPDGEELKWAVALPDSAAGAGAGAGKVERGELPFWCFDRTPRKLRVPDHVPENVKHPNGSLGVHSVSLEVSSQEFKKAYAGINDRATEDGGDGVGRWTFDVPVRQFDDPRYLNVEAISGEQESRQAIRFALYTAAGTTKRSIGGELGGGVSVEIDLVPVSGGSS
;
A
#
# COMPACT_ATOMS: atom_id res chain seq x y z
N MET A 1 -2.88 -31.45 18.11
CA MET A 1 -2.13 -30.44 17.34
C MET A 1 -3.17 -29.59 16.63
N SER A 2 -3.58 -28.49 17.25
CA SER A 2 -4.43 -27.50 16.61
C SER A 2 -3.69 -26.99 15.39
N SER A 3 -4.26 -27.15 14.19
CA SER A 3 -3.78 -26.45 13.01
C SER A 3 -3.77 -24.96 13.37
N GLN A 4 -2.61 -24.36 13.54
CA GLN A 4 -2.52 -22.91 13.63
C GLN A 4 -3.16 -22.40 12.33
N SER A 5 -4.29 -21.69 12.45
CA SER A 5 -4.87 -21.00 11.32
C SER A 5 -3.79 -20.06 10.79
N SER A 6 -3.44 -20.19 9.51
CA SER A 6 -2.49 -19.30 8.88
C SER A 6 -2.98 -17.85 9.02
N ASN A 7 -2.09 -16.95 9.41
CA ASN A 7 -2.33 -15.51 9.50
C ASN A 7 -1.27 -14.78 8.66
N PRO A 8 -1.21 -15.02 7.34
CA PRO A 8 -0.21 -14.42 6.49
C PRO A 8 -0.46 -12.90 6.35
N PRO A 9 0.58 -12.11 6.04
CA PRO A 9 0.40 -10.73 5.62
C PRO A 9 -0.55 -10.63 4.43
N LEU A 10 -1.55 -9.76 4.52
CA LEU A 10 -2.51 -9.47 3.45
C LEU A 10 -2.26 -8.07 2.94
N LEU A 11 -2.08 -7.87 1.63
CA LEU A 11 -2.01 -6.50 1.07
C LEU A 11 -3.32 -5.78 1.39
N ASP A 12 -3.22 -4.61 2.03
CA ASP A 12 -4.39 -3.80 2.42
C ASP A 12 -4.65 -2.72 1.37
N HIS A 13 -3.70 -1.82 1.17
CA HIS A 13 -3.84 -0.73 0.20
C HIS A 13 -2.51 -0.10 -0.21
N ILE A 14 -2.57 0.68 -1.29
CA ILE A 14 -1.48 1.50 -1.80
C ILE A 14 -1.86 2.98 -1.63
N VAL A 15 -0.94 3.80 -1.14
CA VAL A 15 -1.18 5.22 -0.82
C VAL A 15 -0.63 6.11 -1.92
N ILE A 16 -1.50 6.90 -2.52
CA ILE A 16 -1.19 7.84 -3.59
C ILE A 16 -1.43 9.25 -3.06
N LEU A 17 -0.35 10.00 -2.81
CA LEU A 17 -0.46 11.37 -2.32
C LEU A 17 -0.59 12.33 -3.50
N VAL A 18 -1.67 13.09 -3.52
CA VAL A 18 -1.94 14.10 -4.56
C VAL A 18 -2.11 15.49 -3.93
N PRO A 19 -1.88 16.58 -4.69
CA PRO A 19 -2.22 17.92 -4.22
C PRO A 19 -3.71 18.06 -3.90
N HIS A 20 -4.07 18.95 -2.98
CA HIS A 20 -5.47 19.12 -2.54
C HIS A 20 -6.43 19.39 -3.70
N GLN A 21 -6.03 20.27 -4.63
CA GLN A 21 -6.82 20.60 -5.81
C GLN A 21 -7.03 19.40 -6.76
N VAL A 22 -6.07 18.47 -6.80
CA VAL A 22 -6.18 17.25 -7.60
C VAL A 22 -7.15 16.29 -6.94
N LEU A 23 -7.09 16.12 -5.61
CA LEU A 23 -8.09 15.30 -4.92
C LEU A 23 -9.50 15.87 -5.07
N ALA A 24 -9.65 17.20 -5.00
CA ALA A 24 -10.92 17.88 -5.19
C ALA A 24 -11.50 17.67 -6.60
N SER A 25 -10.64 17.68 -7.62
CA SER A 25 -11.02 17.45 -9.02
C SER A 25 -10.00 16.53 -9.69
N LEU A 26 -10.30 15.22 -9.65
CA LEU A 26 -9.38 14.21 -10.15
C LEU A 26 -9.13 14.35 -11.66
N PRO A 27 -7.92 14.01 -12.14
CA PRO A 27 -7.62 14.04 -13.57
C PRO A 27 -8.56 13.12 -14.35
N THR A 28 -8.85 13.51 -15.60
CA THR A 28 -9.74 12.73 -16.48
C THR A 28 -9.28 11.29 -16.60
N TRP A 29 -7.97 11.06 -16.84
CA TRP A 29 -7.45 9.70 -17.00
C TRP A 29 -7.76 8.79 -15.81
N LEU A 30 -7.75 9.32 -14.58
CA LEU A 30 -8.05 8.54 -13.38
C LEU A 30 -9.56 8.34 -13.21
N SER A 31 -10.33 9.41 -13.37
CA SER A 31 -11.79 9.39 -13.20
C SER A 31 -12.55 8.64 -14.30
N THR A 32 -11.97 8.46 -15.49
CA THR A 32 -12.56 7.66 -16.57
C THR A 32 -12.13 6.20 -16.53
N GLU A 33 -11.01 5.87 -15.88
CA GLU A 33 -10.49 4.50 -15.81
C GLU A 33 -10.99 3.76 -14.55
N PHE A 34 -11.33 4.48 -13.48
CA PHE A 34 -11.76 3.89 -12.20
C PHE A 34 -13.13 4.38 -11.73
N THR A 35 -13.90 3.47 -11.12
CA THR A 35 -14.93 3.83 -10.15
C THR A 35 -14.29 4.33 -8.87
N ILE A 36 -14.68 5.54 -8.43
CA ILE A 36 -14.05 6.27 -7.33
C ILE A 36 -15.09 6.61 -6.29
N LEU A 37 -14.81 6.24 -5.04
CA LEU A 37 -15.66 6.53 -3.90
C LEU A 37 -15.11 7.72 -3.13
N THR A 38 -16.01 8.56 -2.63
CA THR A 38 -15.65 9.54 -1.60
C THR A 38 -15.33 8.79 -0.32
N GLY A 39 -14.12 8.96 0.20
CA GLY A 39 -13.73 8.42 1.51
C GLY A 39 -14.14 9.39 2.60
N GLY A 40 -13.25 10.32 2.95
CA GLY A 40 -13.55 11.45 3.85
C GLY A 40 -12.30 11.94 4.58
N ARG A 41 -12.50 12.67 5.68
CA ARG A 41 -11.42 13.27 6.49
C ARG A 41 -10.96 12.34 7.63
N HIS A 42 -9.66 12.15 7.77
CA HIS A 42 -9.07 11.38 8.87
C HIS A 42 -9.31 12.05 10.23
N ALA A 43 -9.32 11.25 11.30
CA ALA A 43 -9.65 11.71 12.65
C ALA A 43 -8.71 12.81 13.19
N ASP A 44 -7.49 12.89 12.68
CA ASP A 44 -6.54 13.97 13.00
C ASP A 44 -6.88 15.31 12.32
N GLY A 45 -7.79 15.31 11.37
CA GLY A 45 -8.22 16.48 10.60
C GLY A 45 -7.22 16.97 9.56
N LEU A 46 -6.08 16.30 9.37
CA LEU A 46 -4.97 16.79 8.55
C LEU A 46 -5.04 16.33 7.10
N THR A 47 -5.67 15.18 6.86
CA THR A 47 -5.76 14.56 5.53
C THR A 47 -7.16 14.08 5.22
N GLU A 48 -7.47 13.98 3.94
CA GLU A 48 -8.73 13.45 3.41
C GLU A 48 -8.47 12.64 2.14
N ASN A 49 -9.41 11.75 1.78
CA ASN A 49 -9.15 10.80 0.71
C ASN A 49 -10.37 10.48 -0.18
N LYS A 50 -10.05 9.84 -1.30
CA LYS A 50 -10.94 9.10 -2.19
C LYS A 50 -10.38 7.69 -2.37
N LEU A 51 -11.26 6.74 -2.66
CA LEU A 51 -10.92 5.32 -2.69
C LEU A 51 -11.24 4.71 -4.05
N VAL A 52 -10.36 3.84 -4.54
CA VAL A 52 -10.62 2.89 -5.61
C VAL A 52 -10.57 1.50 -4.97
N ILE A 53 -11.71 0.83 -4.82
CA ILE A 53 -11.79 -0.45 -4.10
C ILE A 53 -11.88 -1.58 -5.10
N PHE A 54 -11.03 -2.59 -4.94
CA PHE A 54 -11.03 -3.74 -5.81
C PHE A 54 -11.80 -4.92 -5.22
N ALA A 55 -12.16 -5.85 -6.10
CA ALA A 55 -12.99 -6.98 -5.73
C ALA A 55 -12.22 -8.04 -4.91
N ASP A 56 -10.88 -7.97 -4.86
CA ASP A 56 -10.04 -8.77 -3.96
C ASP A 56 -9.84 -8.16 -2.56
N GLY A 57 -10.53 -7.04 -2.27
CA GLY A 57 -10.54 -6.35 -0.98
C GLY A 57 -9.32 -5.45 -0.74
N THR A 58 -8.41 -5.35 -1.71
CA THR A 58 -7.38 -4.31 -1.75
C THR A 58 -7.96 -2.99 -2.27
N TYR A 59 -7.31 -1.86 -2.00
CA TYR A 59 -7.75 -0.57 -2.55
C TYR A 59 -6.59 0.39 -2.80
N LEU A 60 -6.84 1.42 -3.62
CA LEU A 60 -5.98 2.60 -3.73
C LEU A 60 -6.54 3.70 -2.84
N GLU A 61 -5.71 4.23 -1.94
CA GLU A 61 -6.01 5.41 -1.16
C GLU A 61 -5.44 6.64 -1.88
N ILE A 62 -6.29 7.39 -2.58
CA ILE A 62 -5.90 8.68 -3.14
C ILE A 62 -6.08 9.70 -2.03
N ILE A 63 -4.99 10.13 -1.42
CA ILE A 63 -4.98 10.99 -0.24
C ILE A 63 -4.43 12.37 -0.57
N SER A 64 -4.92 13.37 0.17
CA SER A 64 -4.32 14.70 0.18
C SER A 64 -4.33 15.29 1.58
N PHE A 65 -3.40 16.22 1.83
CA PHE A 65 -3.53 17.14 2.95
C PHE A 65 -4.69 18.11 2.72
N VAL A 66 -5.39 18.49 3.79
CA VAL A 66 -6.52 19.42 3.71
C VAL A 66 -6.10 20.80 3.20
N ALA A 67 -7.03 21.52 2.56
CA ALA A 67 -6.81 22.89 2.12
C ALA A 67 -6.33 23.79 3.28
N GLY A 68 -5.32 24.61 3.00
CA GLY A 68 -4.87 25.65 3.93
C GLY A 68 -4.02 25.15 5.10
N ILE A 69 -3.64 23.86 5.15
CA ILE A 69 -2.68 23.38 6.14
C ILE A 69 -1.37 24.17 6.03
N SER A 70 -0.79 24.56 7.17
CA SER A 70 0.51 25.22 7.18
C SER A 70 1.61 24.23 6.77
N ARG A 71 2.71 24.73 6.17
CA ARG A 71 3.87 23.87 5.87
C ARG A 71 4.41 23.19 7.13
N GLU A 72 4.44 23.93 8.25
CA GLU A 72 4.91 23.42 9.52
C GLU A 72 4.05 22.25 10.02
N ASP A 73 2.73 22.39 9.99
CA ASP A 73 1.81 21.34 10.44
C ASP A 73 1.79 20.14 9.49
N ARG A 74 1.90 20.38 8.18
CA ARG A 74 2.11 19.29 7.20
C ARG A 74 3.34 18.47 7.57
N LEU A 75 4.47 19.12 7.85
CA LEU A 75 5.74 18.43 8.13
C LEU A 75 5.73 17.66 9.47
N LYS A 76 4.79 17.93 10.38
CA LYS A 76 4.57 17.13 11.59
C LYS A 76 3.90 15.78 11.29
N HIS A 77 3.19 15.66 10.16
CA HIS A 77 2.55 14.41 9.77
C HIS A 77 3.56 13.42 9.16
N LYS A 78 3.34 12.12 9.38
CA LYS A 78 4.20 11.01 8.89
C LYS A 78 4.50 11.05 7.38
N TRP A 79 3.57 11.54 6.58
CA TRP A 79 3.73 11.71 5.12
C TRP A 79 4.02 13.15 4.70
N GLY A 80 4.20 14.07 5.65
CA GLY A 80 4.43 15.49 5.41
C GLY A 80 5.58 15.80 4.45
N PRO A 81 6.76 15.16 4.64
CA PRO A 81 7.91 15.36 3.76
C PRO A 81 7.77 14.74 2.36
N LYS A 82 6.78 13.86 2.13
CA LYS A 82 6.65 13.16 0.85
C LYS A 82 6.16 14.13 -0.24
N PRO A 83 6.68 13.98 -1.47
CA PRO A 83 6.25 14.80 -2.59
C PRO A 83 4.83 14.43 -3.01
N ASP A 84 4.03 15.46 -3.31
CA ASP A 84 2.73 15.25 -3.94
C ASP A 84 2.92 14.68 -5.36
N GLY A 85 1.89 14.02 -5.90
CA GLY A 85 1.92 13.44 -7.24
C GLY A 85 2.54 12.05 -7.34
N THR A 86 2.78 11.39 -6.20
CA THR A 86 3.55 10.14 -6.16
C THR A 86 2.84 9.05 -5.36
N ILE A 87 3.26 7.81 -5.61
CA ILE A 87 2.91 6.68 -4.75
C ILE A 87 3.92 6.70 -3.59
N ILE A 88 3.41 6.93 -2.38
CA ILE A 88 4.26 7.32 -1.23
C ILE A 88 4.41 6.23 -0.17
N ASP A 89 3.47 5.29 -0.10
CA ASP A 89 3.42 4.27 0.93
C ASP A 89 2.48 3.13 0.53
N TRP A 90 2.48 2.07 1.32
CA TRP A 90 1.57 0.93 1.15
C TRP A 90 1.45 0.15 2.45
N ALA A 91 0.37 -0.62 2.57
CA ALA A 91 0.01 -1.27 3.82
C ALA A 91 -0.21 -2.76 3.69
N TYR A 92 0.22 -3.50 4.71
CA TYR A 92 -0.28 -4.83 5.02
C TYR A 92 -1.35 -4.77 6.11
N SER A 93 -2.14 -5.85 6.19
CA SER A 93 -3.07 -6.17 7.26
C SER A 93 -2.87 -7.63 7.69
N LEU A 94 -3.47 -7.99 8.80
CA LEU A 94 -3.65 -9.38 9.22
C LEU A 94 -5.14 -9.68 9.36
N LYS A 95 -5.50 -10.96 9.29
CA LYS A 95 -6.84 -11.41 9.66
C LYS A 95 -7.06 -11.30 11.17
N ASP A 96 -6.00 -11.52 11.94
CA ASP A 96 -5.97 -11.36 13.39
C ASP A 96 -4.78 -10.48 13.79
N GLU A 97 -5.05 -9.33 14.40
CA GLU A 97 -4.04 -8.38 14.91
C GLU A 97 -3.07 -9.05 15.91
N SER A 98 -3.49 -10.11 16.61
CA SER A 98 -2.66 -10.82 17.59
C SER A 98 -1.39 -11.45 17.00
N GLY A 99 -1.38 -11.71 15.69
CA GLY A 99 -0.20 -12.25 14.98
C GLY A 99 0.91 -11.23 14.76
N PHE A 100 0.65 -9.93 14.95
CA PHE A 100 1.60 -8.87 14.61
C PHE A 100 2.86 -8.90 15.48
N ALA A 101 2.73 -9.25 16.77
CA ALA A 101 3.87 -9.33 17.68
C ALA A 101 4.95 -10.32 17.21
N GLU A 102 4.57 -11.39 16.52
CA GLU A 102 5.53 -12.33 15.96
C GLU A 102 6.23 -11.76 14.72
N ILE A 103 5.52 -10.97 13.91
CA ILE A 103 6.11 -10.25 12.78
C ILE A 103 7.15 -9.22 13.28
N GLN A 104 6.81 -8.44 14.31
CA GLN A 104 7.76 -7.49 14.93
C GLN A 104 9.06 -8.20 15.33
N LYS A 105 8.97 -9.36 16.00
CA LYS A 105 10.14 -10.16 16.41
C LYS A 105 10.95 -10.66 15.21
N ARG A 106 10.29 -11.25 14.20
CA ARG A 106 10.98 -11.78 13.01
C ARG A 106 11.71 -10.69 12.24
N VAL A 107 11.08 -9.53 12.05
CA VAL A 107 11.70 -8.39 11.36
C VAL A 107 12.90 -7.86 12.14
N HIS A 108 12.78 -7.70 13.45
CA HIS A 108 13.89 -7.27 14.31
C HIS A 108 15.03 -8.30 14.33
N ALA A 109 14.73 -9.60 14.30
CA ALA A 109 15.76 -10.64 14.27
C ALA A 109 16.48 -10.74 12.92
N ALA A 110 15.81 -10.37 11.82
CA ALA A 110 16.34 -10.53 10.47
C ALA A 110 17.34 -9.42 10.06
N GLN A 111 17.25 -8.23 10.67
CA GLN A 111 18.02 -7.05 10.29
C GLN A 111 18.06 -5.97 11.38
N SER A 112 18.88 -4.94 11.20
CA SER A 112 19.15 -3.88 12.20
C SER A 112 18.78 -2.46 11.75
N LEU A 113 18.16 -2.28 10.58
CA LEU A 113 17.69 -0.98 10.08
C LEU A 113 16.39 -0.51 10.72
N ALA A 114 15.42 -1.42 10.87
CA ALA A 114 14.04 -1.07 11.14
C ALA A 114 13.44 -1.86 12.31
N VAL A 115 12.55 -1.21 13.04
CA VAL A 115 11.65 -1.84 14.03
C VAL A 115 10.22 -1.44 13.71
N TYR A 116 9.27 -2.27 14.12
CA TYR A 116 7.86 -1.89 14.09
C TYR A 116 7.40 -1.60 15.50
N GLU A 117 6.84 -0.41 15.71
CA GLU A 117 6.22 -0.03 16.98
C GLU A 117 4.84 -0.68 17.18
N ASP A 118 4.30 -0.56 18.38
CA ASP A 118 2.96 -1.06 18.69
C ASP A 118 1.87 -0.31 17.89
N PRO A 119 0.75 -0.98 17.53
CA PRO A 119 -0.30 -0.36 16.75
C PRO A 119 -0.98 0.83 17.47
N VAL A 120 -0.92 2.01 16.85
CA VAL A 120 -1.54 3.25 17.34
C VAL A 120 -2.95 3.39 16.77
N PRO A 121 -3.99 3.66 17.60
CA PRO A 121 -5.35 3.86 17.12
C PRO A 121 -5.47 4.99 16.08
N GLY A 122 -6.26 4.75 15.04
CA GLY A 122 -6.64 5.71 14.02
C GLY A 122 -8.10 5.54 13.62
N GLY A 123 -8.58 6.44 12.75
CA GLY A 123 -9.97 6.41 12.34
C GLY A 123 -10.35 7.49 11.33
N ARG A 124 -11.58 7.38 10.84
CA ARG A 124 -12.25 8.39 9.99
C ARG A 124 -13.75 8.34 10.24
N ILE A 125 -14.41 9.48 10.11
CA ILE A 125 -15.87 9.59 10.06
C ILE A 125 -16.32 9.57 8.60
N ARG A 126 -17.27 8.69 8.28
CA ARG A 126 -17.91 8.63 6.94
C ARG A 126 -18.89 9.79 6.74
N PRO A 127 -19.28 10.11 5.48
CA PRO A 127 -20.28 11.14 5.22
C PRO A 127 -21.65 10.91 5.90
N ASP A 128 -21.99 9.67 6.22
CA ASP A 128 -23.22 9.30 6.94
C ASP A 128 -23.09 9.36 8.47
N GLY A 129 -21.93 9.75 9.00
CA GLY A 129 -21.66 9.91 10.43
C GLY A 129 -21.14 8.64 11.13
N GLU A 130 -21.05 7.51 10.44
CA GLU A 130 -20.49 6.28 11.00
C GLU A 130 -18.98 6.43 11.27
N GLU A 131 -18.53 6.05 12.46
CA GLU A 131 -17.13 6.11 12.88
C GLU A 131 -16.39 4.82 12.53
N LEU A 132 -15.34 4.93 11.74
CA LEU A 132 -14.44 3.83 11.39
C LEU A 132 -13.22 3.86 12.29
N LYS A 133 -12.85 2.71 12.86
CA LYS A 133 -11.68 2.59 13.74
C LYS A 133 -10.73 1.52 13.23
N TRP A 134 -9.45 1.84 13.30
CA TRP A 134 -8.36 0.93 13.00
C TRP A 134 -7.19 1.21 13.95
N ALA A 135 -6.12 0.45 13.82
CA ALA A 135 -4.82 0.82 14.36
C ALA A 135 -3.74 0.67 13.30
N VAL A 136 -2.72 1.54 13.37
CA VAL A 136 -1.58 1.52 12.46
C VAL A 136 -0.28 1.26 13.19
N ALA A 137 0.55 0.37 12.66
CA ALA A 137 1.94 0.24 13.10
C ALA A 137 2.87 0.65 11.96
N LEU A 138 3.72 1.64 12.23
CA LEU A 138 4.66 2.18 11.25
C LEU A 138 6.03 1.53 11.44
N PRO A 139 6.81 1.30 10.38
CA PRO A 139 8.22 1.01 10.52
C PRO A 139 8.93 2.28 11.03
N ASP A 140 9.86 2.14 11.97
CA ASP A 140 10.76 3.21 12.39
C ASP A 140 12.21 2.73 12.36
N SER A 141 13.14 3.68 12.36
CA SER A 141 14.57 3.39 12.38
C SER A 141 14.95 2.76 13.72
N ALA A 142 15.69 1.66 13.69
CA ALA A 142 16.16 1.02 14.90
C ALA A 142 17.14 1.91 15.67
N ALA A 143 17.03 1.92 17.01
CA ALA A 143 17.97 2.65 17.85
C ALA A 143 19.40 2.11 17.64
N GLY A 144 20.34 3.00 17.32
CA GLY A 144 21.74 2.62 17.10
C GLY A 144 22.05 2.02 15.72
N ALA A 145 21.12 2.12 14.75
CA ALA A 145 21.45 1.92 13.34
C ALA A 145 22.69 2.78 13.02
N GLY A 146 23.79 2.12 12.60
CA GLY A 146 25.08 2.78 12.44
C GLY A 146 25.00 4.01 11.53
N ALA A 147 25.87 5.00 11.71
CA ALA A 147 25.82 6.28 11.00
C ALA A 147 25.81 6.21 9.45
N GLY A 148 25.99 5.04 8.85
CA GLY A 148 25.87 4.79 7.40
C GLY A 148 24.62 4.02 6.95
N ALA A 149 23.70 3.68 7.86
CA ALA A 149 22.52 2.85 7.57
C ALA A 149 21.29 3.63 7.06
N GLY A 150 21.35 4.97 7.07
CA GLY A 150 20.23 5.83 6.67
C GLY A 150 19.03 5.78 7.64
N LYS A 151 18.14 6.76 7.54
CA LYS A 151 16.83 6.71 8.21
C LYS A 151 15.90 5.85 7.35
N VAL A 152 15.11 4.98 7.97
CA VAL A 152 14.05 4.25 7.27
C VAL A 152 12.99 5.25 6.80
N GLU A 153 12.87 5.40 5.48
CA GLU A 153 11.91 6.29 4.87
C GLU A 153 10.55 5.59 4.69
N ARG A 154 9.46 6.36 4.81
CA ARG A 154 8.10 5.83 4.55
C ARG A 154 8.02 5.30 3.11
N GLY A 155 7.37 4.16 2.92
CA GLY A 155 7.28 3.47 1.64
C GLY A 155 8.40 2.44 1.36
N GLU A 156 9.54 2.48 2.07
CA GLU A 156 10.58 1.43 1.93
C GLU A 156 10.17 0.12 2.59
N LEU A 157 9.35 0.22 3.64
CA LEU A 157 8.68 -0.88 4.32
C LEU A 157 7.18 -0.57 4.42
N PRO A 158 6.31 -1.58 4.32
CA PRO A 158 4.88 -1.37 4.50
C PRO A 158 4.58 -0.92 5.92
N PHE A 159 3.58 -0.09 6.10
CA PHE A 159 2.96 -0.01 7.42
C PHE A 159 1.90 -1.10 7.58
N TRP A 160 1.42 -1.29 8.80
CA TRP A 160 0.34 -2.22 9.10
C TRP A 160 -0.93 -1.47 9.43
N CYS A 161 -2.06 -1.95 8.94
CA CYS A 161 -3.39 -1.39 9.20
C CYS A 161 -4.31 -2.51 9.69
N PHE A 162 -4.79 -2.40 10.94
CA PHE A 162 -5.65 -3.39 11.57
C PHE A 162 -7.05 -2.84 11.79
N ASP A 163 -8.04 -3.47 11.19
CA ASP A 163 -9.45 -3.11 11.36
C ASP A 163 -9.93 -3.38 12.79
N ARG A 164 -10.44 -2.35 13.48
CA ARG A 164 -11.08 -2.47 14.82
C ARG A 164 -12.60 -2.27 14.78
N THR A 165 -13.11 -1.83 13.63
CA THR A 165 -14.51 -1.93 13.20
C THR A 165 -14.62 -2.93 12.05
N PRO A 166 -15.81 -3.51 11.76
CA PRO A 166 -15.96 -4.42 10.62
C PRO A 166 -15.39 -3.83 9.32
N ARG A 167 -14.41 -4.52 8.72
CA ARG A 167 -13.68 -4.03 7.52
C ARG A 167 -14.59 -3.50 6.43
N LYS A 168 -15.72 -4.16 6.18
CA LYS A 168 -16.72 -3.77 5.16
C LYS A 168 -17.24 -2.33 5.30
N LEU A 169 -17.09 -1.71 6.47
CA LEU A 169 -17.44 -0.30 6.70
C LEU A 169 -16.37 0.65 6.14
N ARG A 170 -15.09 0.27 6.27
CA ARG A 170 -13.92 1.00 5.72
C ARG A 170 -13.71 0.70 4.23
N VAL A 171 -13.90 -0.55 3.84
CA VAL A 171 -13.71 -1.07 2.49
C VAL A 171 -15.02 -1.76 2.06
N PRO A 172 -16.01 -1.03 1.51
CA PRO A 172 -17.29 -1.59 1.09
C PRO A 172 -17.20 -2.38 -0.23
N ASP A 173 -16.35 -3.41 -0.27
CA ASP A 173 -16.12 -4.35 -1.38
C ASP A 173 -17.32 -5.29 -1.65
N HIS A 174 -18.13 -5.56 -0.63
CA HIS A 174 -19.37 -6.31 -0.73
C HIS A 174 -20.46 -5.66 -1.60
N VAL A 175 -20.30 -4.39 -1.99
CA VAL A 175 -21.21 -3.69 -2.90
C VAL A 175 -20.67 -3.84 -4.33
N PRO A 176 -21.33 -4.60 -5.22
CA PRO A 176 -20.77 -4.95 -6.53
C PRO A 176 -20.38 -3.76 -7.41
N GLU A 177 -21.08 -2.65 -7.28
CA GLU A 177 -20.87 -1.42 -8.05
C GLU A 177 -19.59 -0.70 -7.62
N ASN A 178 -19.18 -0.84 -6.36
CA ASN A 178 -17.98 -0.19 -5.82
C ASN A 178 -16.68 -0.80 -6.37
N VAL A 179 -16.75 -2.06 -6.82
CA VAL A 179 -15.58 -2.86 -7.25
C VAL A 179 -15.53 -3.12 -8.76
N LYS A 180 -16.44 -2.51 -9.52
CA LYS A 180 -16.46 -2.56 -10.99
C LYS A 180 -15.81 -1.29 -11.52
N HIS A 181 -14.67 -1.41 -12.19
CA HIS A 181 -13.98 -0.28 -12.79
C HIS A 181 -14.09 -0.28 -14.33
N PRO A 182 -14.19 0.88 -14.99
CA PRO A 182 -14.17 0.98 -16.45
C PRO A 182 -12.96 0.30 -17.11
N ASN A 183 -11.79 0.34 -16.47
CA ASN A 183 -10.59 -0.31 -16.96
C ASN A 183 -10.56 -1.85 -16.78
N GLY A 184 -11.57 -2.44 -16.12
CA GLY A 184 -11.68 -3.87 -15.87
C GLY A 184 -10.76 -4.41 -14.77
N SER A 185 -10.16 -3.55 -13.94
CA SER A 185 -9.29 -3.98 -12.85
C SER A 185 -10.04 -4.79 -11.78
N LEU A 186 -9.39 -5.84 -11.27
CA LEU A 186 -9.95 -6.79 -10.31
C LEU A 186 -9.26 -6.76 -8.93
N GLY A 187 -8.04 -6.25 -8.88
CA GLY A 187 -7.17 -6.31 -7.70
C GLY A 187 -5.72 -6.01 -8.03
N VAL A 188 -4.87 -5.89 -7.01
CA VAL A 188 -3.44 -5.64 -7.21
C VAL A 188 -2.74 -6.91 -7.70
N HIS A 189 -2.00 -6.79 -8.80
CA HIS A 189 -1.14 -7.84 -9.35
C HIS A 189 0.22 -7.86 -8.68
N SER A 190 0.87 -6.71 -8.57
CA SER A 190 2.20 -6.61 -7.99
C SER A 190 2.47 -5.24 -7.39
N VAL A 191 3.37 -5.20 -6.41
CA VAL A 191 3.98 -3.99 -5.85
C VAL A 191 5.48 -4.11 -6.04
N SER A 192 6.10 -3.11 -6.64
CA SER A 192 7.54 -3.06 -6.89
C SER A 192 8.14 -1.85 -6.18
N LEU A 193 9.22 -2.09 -5.44
CA LEU A 193 9.85 -1.12 -4.56
C LEU A 193 11.32 -0.96 -4.89
N GLU A 194 11.74 0.29 -4.98
CA GLU A 194 13.14 0.68 -4.94
C GLU A 194 13.48 1.14 -3.53
N VAL A 195 14.47 0.49 -2.91
CA VAL A 195 14.86 0.74 -1.52
C VAL A 195 16.33 1.17 -1.45
N SER A 196 16.67 1.92 -0.40
CA SER A 196 18.02 2.49 -0.25
C SER A 196 19.09 1.47 0.15
N SER A 197 18.70 0.25 0.56
CA SER A 197 19.63 -0.75 1.09
C SER A 197 19.19 -2.19 0.84
N GLN A 198 20.15 -3.07 0.61
CA GLN A 198 19.93 -4.52 0.48
C GLN A 198 19.39 -5.14 1.78
N GLU A 199 19.64 -4.52 2.94
CA GLU A 199 19.14 -4.99 4.24
C GLU A 199 17.61 -5.00 4.31
N PHE A 200 16.90 -4.17 3.53
CA PHE A 200 15.44 -4.21 3.45
C PHE A 200 14.92 -5.55 2.96
N LYS A 201 15.66 -6.27 2.10
CA LYS A 201 15.26 -7.63 1.69
C LYS A 201 15.22 -8.61 2.85
N LYS A 202 16.08 -8.43 3.86
CA LYS A 202 16.03 -9.23 5.09
C LYS A 202 14.81 -8.86 5.94
N ALA A 203 14.47 -7.57 6.03
CA ALA A 203 13.22 -7.14 6.66
C ALA A 203 12.01 -7.79 5.97
N TYR A 204 11.96 -7.78 4.64
CA TYR A 204 10.91 -8.44 3.87
C TYR A 204 10.87 -9.96 4.08
N ALA A 205 12.02 -10.61 4.23
CA ALA A 205 12.05 -12.02 4.59
C ALA A 205 11.42 -12.28 5.98
N GLY A 206 11.68 -11.39 6.95
CA GLY A 206 11.06 -11.44 8.28
C GLY A 206 9.55 -11.17 8.26
N ILE A 207 9.10 -10.22 7.44
CA ILE A 207 7.67 -9.92 7.24
C ILE A 207 6.93 -11.12 6.67
N ASN A 208 7.46 -11.69 5.59
CA ASN A 208 6.82 -12.76 4.82
C ASN A 208 7.09 -14.16 5.38
N ASP A 209 7.90 -14.27 6.44
CA ASP A 209 8.33 -15.52 7.06
C ASP A 209 8.96 -16.53 6.07
N ARG A 210 9.70 -16.00 5.09
CA ARG A 210 10.40 -16.80 4.07
C ARG A 210 11.48 -15.99 3.37
N ALA A 211 12.52 -16.69 2.92
CA ALA A 211 13.52 -16.10 2.06
C ALA A 211 12.91 -15.61 0.73
N THR A 212 13.61 -14.71 0.05
CA THR A 212 13.27 -14.30 -1.32
C THR A 212 13.34 -15.49 -2.28
N GLU A 213 12.46 -15.48 -3.27
CA GLU A 213 12.60 -16.31 -4.47
C GLU A 213 13.74 -15.69 -5.30
N ASP A 214 14.96 -16.23 -5.18
CA ASP A 214 16.14 -15.70 -5.86
C ASP A 214 16.05 -15.95 -7.37
N GLY A 215 15.94 -14.88 -8.15
CA GLY A 215 15.95 -14.90 -9.62
C GLY A 215 17.33 -14.69 -10.23
N GLY A 216 18.38 -14.50 -9.42
CA GLY A 216 19.75 -14.22 -9.89
C GLY A 216 19.98 -12.80 -10.43
N ASP A 217 18.95 -11.96 -10.48
CA ASP A 217 18.99 -10.58 -10.99
C ASP A 217 19.13 -9.53 -9.88
N GLY A 218 19.28 -9.97 -8.63
CA GLY A 218 19.38 -9.06 -7.50
C GLY A 218 18.06 -8.38 -7.14
N VAL A 219 16.90 -8.85 -7.61
CA VAL A 219 15.58 -8.41 -7.14
C VAL A 219 15.04 -9.40 -6.11
N GLY A 220 14.66 -8.90 -4.93
CA GLY A 220 13.98 -9.70 -3.93
C GLY A 220 12.52 -9.92 -4.32
N ARG A 221 12.04 -11.17 -4.34
CA ARG A 221 10.68 -11.53 -4.74
C ARG A 221 9.97 -12.34 -3.67
N TRP A 222 8.75 -11.94 -3.38
CA TRP A 222 7.82 -12.67 -2.53
C TRP A 222 6.44 -12.67 -3.17
N THR A 223 5.62 -13.65 -2.82
CA THR A 223 4.19 -13.57 -3.05
C THR A 223 3.48 -12.92 -1.87
N PHE A 224 2.30 -12.34 -2.08
CA PHE A 224 1.44 -11.88 -0.99
C PHE A 224 0.01 -12.34 -1.17
N ASP A 225 -0.70 -12.44 -0.03
CA ASP A 225 -2.12 -12.73 0.00
C ASP A 225 -2.94 -11.44 0.03
N VAL A 226 -4.24 -11.58 -0.21
CA VAL A 226 -5.21 -10.47 -0.26
C VAL A 226 -6.45 -10.82 0.56
N PRO A 227 -7.24 -9.83 1.03
CA PRO A 227 -8.39 -10.08 1.88
C PRO A 227 -9.43 -11.03 1.27
N VAL A 228 -9.65 -10.95 -0.05
CA VAL A 228 -10.61 -11.80 -0.77
C VAL A 228 -9.93 -12.42 -1.99
N ARG A 229 -9.57 -13.70 -1.91
CA ARG A 229 -8.96 -14.40 -3.05
C ARG A 229 -10.02 -14.72 -4.12
N GLN A 230 -9.82 -14.20 -5.33
CA GLN A 230 -10.76 -14.37 -6.44
C GLN A 230 -10.33 -15.40 -7.50
N PHE A 231 -9.02 -15.59 -7.67
CA PHE A 231 -8.40 -16.43 -8.68
C PHE A 231 -7.02 -16.88 -8.19
N ASP A 232 -6.47 -17.93 -8.79
CA ASP A 232 -5.26 -18.61 -8.29
C ASP A 232 -3.95 -17.90 -8.67
N ASP A 233 -3.96 -16.95 -9.61
CA ASP A 233 -2.75 -16.25 -10.04
C ASP A 233 -1.96 -15.60 -8.88
N PRO A 234 -0.65 -15.87 -8.77
CA PRO A 234 0.20 -15.34 -7.71
C PRO A 234 0.37 -13.83 -7.84
N ARG A 235 0.38 -13.12 -6.70
CA ARG A 235 0.65 -11.68 -6.63
C ARG A 235 2.06 -11.44 -6.14
N TYR A 236 2.74 -10.43 -6.65
CA TYR A 236 4.19 -10.29 -6.45
C TYR A 236 4.58 -9.02 -5.72
N LEU A 237 5.39 -9.16 -4.67
CA LEU A 237 6.18 -8.09 -4.09
C LEU A 237 7.60 -8.18 -4.64
N ASN A 238 8.04 -7.14 -5.34
CA ASN A 238 9.41 -7.02 -5.85
C ASN A 238 10.14 -5.91 -5.09
N VAL A 239 11.36 -6.20 -4.63
CA VAL A 239 12.17 -5.27 -3.85
C VAL A 239 13.57 -5.22 -4.43
N GLU A 240 13.90 -4.09 -5.02
CA GLU A 240 15.19 -3.82 -5.64
C GLU A 240 15.93 -2.77 -4.81
N ALA A 241 17.16 -3.06 -4.37
CA ALA A 241 17.94 -2.03 -3.71
C ALA A 241 18.77 -1.28 -4.75
N ILE A 242 18.59 0.03 -4.80
CA ILE A 242 19.27 0.90 -5.76
C ILE A 242 20.55 1.48 -5.15
N SER A 243 21.62 1.55 -5.93
CA SER A 243 22.90 2.14 -5.53
C SER A 243 23.14 3.46 -6.27
N GLY A 244 23.19 4.58 -5.55
CA GLY A 244 23.55 5.90 -6.10
C GLY A 244 22.55 7.03 -5.76
N GLU A 245 22.95 8.28 -5.99
CA GLU A 245 22.15 9.50 -5.73
C GLU A 245 21.02 9.75 -6.74
N GLN A 246 20.70 8.80 -7.61
CA GLN A 246 19.50 8.90 -8.45
C GLN A 246 18.28 8.54 -7.62
N GLU A 247 17.77 9.51 -6.86
CA GLU A 247 16.42 9.42 -6.30
C GLU A 247 15.43 9.25 -7.44
N SER A 248 14.90 8.04 -7.59
CA SER A 248 13.77 7.79 -8.46
C SER A 248 12.59 8.62 -7.98
N ARG A 249 11.98 9.38 -8.89
CA ARG A 249 10.74 10.12 -8.60
C ARG A 249 9.57 9.18 -8.26
N GLN A 250 9.72 7.88 -8.49
CA GLN A 250 8.75 6.83 -8.16
C GLN A 250 9.45 5.58 -7.63
N ALA A 251 9.72 5.59 -6.33
CA ALA A 251 10.26 4.42 -5.62
C ALA A 251 9.25 3.28 -5.50
N ILE A 252 7.94 3.53 -5.69
CA ILE A 252 6.88 2.53 -5.61
C ILE A 252 6.13 2.50 -6.93
N ARG A 253 5.95 1.29 -7.47
CA ARG A 253 5.13 1.01 -8.65
C ARG A 253 4.19 -0.15 -8.36
N PHE A 254 3.08 -0.23 -9.08
CA PHE A 254 2.18 -1.37 -8.99
C PHE A 254 1.54 -1.70 -10.33
N ALA A 255 1.04 -2.93 -10.43
CA ALA A 255 0.22 -3.39 -11.54
C ALA A 255 -1.11 -3.92 -11.00
N LEU A 256 -2.13 -3.97 -11.85
CA LEU A 256 -3.47 -4.46 -11.51
C LEU A 256 -3.82 -5.66 -12.38
N TYR A 257 -4.54 -6.61 -11.80
CA TYR A 257 -5.17 -7.68 -12.56
C TYR A 257 -6.37 -7.17 -13.34
N THR A 258 -6.62 -7.76 -14.50
CA THR A 258 -7.88 -7.67 -15.27
C THR A 258 -8.37 -9.07 -15.63
N ALA A 259 -9.60 -9.20 -16.13
CA ALA A 259 -10.18 -10.48 -16.48
C ALA A 259 -9.34 -11.26 -17.52
N ALA A 260 -9.39 -12.59 -17.46
CA ALA A 260 -8.72 -13.43 -18.46
C ALA A 260 -9.21 -13.10 -19.88
N GLY A 261 -8.29 -13.06 -20.84
CA GLY A 261 -8.60 -12.76 -22.25
C GLY A 261 -8.67 -11.27 -22.59
N THR A 262 -8.49 -10.35 -21.63
CA THR A 262 -8.27 -8.93 -21.93
C THR A 262 -6.88 -8.70 -22.53
N THR A 263 -6.71 -7.57 -23.22
CA THR A 263 -5.40 -7.16 -23.74
C THR A 263 -4.57 -6.53 -22.63
N LYS A 264 -3.33 -7.00 -22.44
CA LYS A 264 -2.36 -6.30 -21.60
C LYS A 264 -2.14 -4.88 -22.13
N ARG A 265 -2.33 -3.88 -21.28
CA ARG A 265 -2.10 -2.47 -21.61
C ARG A 265 -1.69 -1.70 -20.36
N SER A 266 -1.30 -0.46 -20.52
CA SER A 266 -1.00 0.43 -19.41
C SER A 266 -1.97 1.62 -19.41
N ILE A 267 -2.30 2.10 -18.22
CA ILE A 267 -3.04 3.34 -18.00
C ILE A 267 -2.19 4.27 -17.14
N GLY A 268 -2.34 5.57 -17.31
CA GLY A 268 -1.49 6.49 -16.57
C GLY A 268 -1.65 7.93 -16.98
N GLY A 269 -1.03 8.79 -16.20
CA GLY A 269 -1.03 10.23 -16.40
C GLY A 269 -0.49 10.96 -15.19
N GLU A 270 -0.49 12.29 -15.27
CA GLU A 270 -0.03 13.14 -14.17
C GLU A 270 -1.01 13.09 -12.98
N LEU A 271 -0.46 12.99 -11.76
CA LEU A 271 -1.20 13.05 -10.49
C LEU A 271 -1.11 14.44 -9.81
N GLY A 272 -0.68 15.46 -10.57
CA GLY A 272 -0.24 16.74 -10.04
C GLY A 272 1.21 16.70 -9.59
N GLY A 273 1.86 17.87 -9.46
CA GLY A 273 3.26 17.93 -9.04
C GLY A 273 4.27 17.56 -10.14
N GLY A 274 3.84 17.43 -11.40
CA GLY A 274 4.74 17.16 -12.53
C GLY A 274 5.27 15.73 -12.60
N VAL A 275 4.63 14.79 -11.90
CA VAL A 275 4.97 13.36 -11.91
C VAL A 275 3.83 12.57 -12.55
N SER A 276 4.17 11.79 -13.57
CA SER A 276 3.24 10.90 -14.27
C SER A 276 3.43 9.46 -13.82
N VAL A 277 2.36 8.81 -13.39
CA VAL A 277 2.35 7.39 -13.05
C VAL A 277 1.88 6.56 -14.24
N GLU A 278 2.40 5.34 -14.34
CA GLU A 278 1.93 4.32 -15.26
C GLU A 278 1.58 3.06 -14.46
N ILE A 279 0.43 2.47 -14.76
CA ILE A 279 -0.13 1.29 -14.11
C ILE A 279 -0.39 0.26 -15.18
N ASP A 280 0.29 -0.87 -15.09
CA ASP A 280 0.06 -2.00 -15.98
C ASP A 280 -1.23 -2.74 -15.60
N LEU A 281 -2.03 -3.05 -16.61
CA LEU A 281 -3.21 -3.91 -16.54
C LEU A 281 -2.83 -5.28 -17.09
N VAL A 282 -2.75 -6.27 -16.20
CA VAL A 282 -2.28 -7.62 -16.49
C VAL A 282 -3.47 -8.58 -16.46
N PRO A 283 -3.79 -9.29 -17.56
CA PRO A 283 -4.86 -10.28 -17.55
C PRO A 283 -4.52 -11.42 -16.59
N VAL A 284 -5.51 -11.90 -15.84
CA VAL A 284 -5.44 -13.19 -15.12
C VAL A 284 -5.11 -14.29 -16.13
N SER A 285 -4.24 -15.22 -15.74
CA SER A 285 -3.86 -16.36 -16.56
C SER A 285 -5.12 -17.16 -16.93
N GLY A 286 -5.29 -17.44 -18.21
CA GLY A 286 -6.44 -18.21 -18.68
C GLY A 286 -6.38 -19.65 -18.19
N GLY A 287 -7.12 -19.96 -17.13
CA GLY A 287 -7.51 -21.31 -16.76
C GLY A 287 -9.03 -21.39 -16.74
N SER A 288 -9.63 -21.92 -17.81
CA SER A 288 -11.02 -22.40 -17.74
C SER A 288 -11.12 -23.40 -16.60
N SER A 289 -11.98 -23.12 -15.62
CA SER A 289 -12.69 -24.20 -14.93
C SER A 289 -13.91 -24.59 -15.75
#